data_AF-A0A2E7D6G3-F1
#
_entry.id   AF-A0A2E7D6G3-F1
#
_cell.length_a   1.000
_cell.length_b   1.000
_cell.length_c   1.000
_cell.angle_alpha   90.00
_cell.angle_beta   90.00
_cell.angle_gamma   90.00
#
_symmetry.space_group_name_H-M   'P 1'
#
loop_
_entity.id
_entity.type
_entity.pdbx_description
1 polymer ?
#
loop_
_entity_poly.entity_id
_entity_poly.type
_entity_poly.pdbx_seq_one_letter_code
_entity_poly.pdbx_strand_id
1 'polypeptide(L)'
;MGTKISIEYDRAFTDTEANEVVARAAKTFAVLVELGGAYDALPGFAKADLETLNTELQTAIVELKALENQITPVLETIDEKAGDLLPKLQGLYAALKGLLTDDEQLDLLDTIQA
;
A
#
# COMPACT_ATOMS: atom_id res chain seq x y z
N MET A 1 18.42 -1.42 7.09
CA MET A 1 17.66 -0.36 6.38
C MET A 1 16.43 -1.03 5.80
N GLY A 2 15.23 -0.59 6.15
CA GLY A 2 14.01 -1.07 5.51
C GLY A 2 13.72 -0.20 4.30
N THR A 3 13.59 -0.78 3.12
CA THR A 3 13.19 -0.07 1.90
C THR A 3 11.69 0.17 1.97
N LYS A 4 11.25 1.43 1.96
CA LYS A 4 9.82 1.78 2.01
C LYS A 4 9.37 2.21 0.63
N ILE A 5 8.44 1.46 0.02
CA ILE A 5 7.65 2.00 -1.09
C ILE A 5 6.67 3.01 -0.49
N SER A 6 6.74 4.26 -0.95
CA SER A 6 5.83 5.32 -0.52
C SER A 6 4.90 5.66 -1.69
N ILE A 7 3.60 5.49 -1.49
CA ILE A 7 2.59 5.99 -2.42
C ILE A 7 2.28 7.43 -1.96
N GLU A 8 2.67 8.42 -2.75
CA GLU A 8 2.37 9.82 -2.45
C GLU A 8 0.93 10.14 -2.88
N TYR A 9 0.05 10.20 -1.88
CA TYR A 9 -1.31 10.69 -2.05
C TYR A 9 -1.68 11.52 -0.82
N ASP A 10 -2.00 12.80 -1.02
CA ASP A 10 -2.37 13.73 0.05
C ASP A 10 -3.81 13.43 0.49
N ARG A 11 -3.93 12.49 1.44
CA ARG A 11 -5.22 12.08 1.96
C ARG A 11 -5.73 13.10 2.96
N ALA A 12 -6.96 13.56 2.73
CA ALA A 12 -7.69 14.36 3.71
C ALA A 12 -8.02 13.59 5.01
N PHE A 13 -8.03 12.25 4.96
CA PHE A 13 -8.26 11.37 6.12
C PHE A 13 -7.23 10.24 6.16
N THR A 14 -6.56 10.10 7.29
CA THR A 14 -5.75 8.92 7.63
C THR A 14 -6.62 7.67 7.78
N ASP A 15 -6.01 6.49 7.78
CA ASP A 15 -6.75 5.23 8.02
C ASP A 15 -7.39 5.19 9.40
N THR A 16 -6.70 5.71 10.42
CA THR A 16 -7.25 5.82 11.77
C THR A 16 -8.50 6.70 11.77
N GLU A 17 -8.44 7.88 11.17
CA GLU A 17 -9.59 8.81 11.13
C GLU A 17 -10.77 8.23 10.34
N ALA A 18 -10.51 7.54 9.23
CA ALA A 18 -11.57 6.87 8.45
C ALA A 18 -12.26 5.76 9.28
N ASN A 19 -11.50 4.95 10.02
CA ASN A 19 -12.05 3.94 10.92
C ASN A 19 -12.82 4.56 12.10
N GLU A 20 -12.40 5.72 12.61
CA GLU A 20 -13.13 6.45 13.64
C GLU A 20 -14.47 7.01 13.13
N VAL A 21 -14.54 7.48 11.89
CA VAL A 21 -15.79 7.90 11.23
C VAL A 21 -16.75 6.72 11.17
N VAL A 22 -16.28 5.55 10.73
CA VAL A 22 -17.08 4.32 10.70
C VAL A 22 -17.60 3.95 12.10
N ALA A 23 -16.74 3.96 13.11
CA ALA A 23 -17.12 3.64 14.48
C ALA A 23 -18.15 4.65 15.04
N ARG A 24 -18.01 5.93 14.68
CA ARG A 24 -18.97 6.98 15.04
C ARG A 24 -20.31 6.78 14.36
N ALA A 25 -20.33 6.41 13.08
CA ALA A 25 -21.57 6.09 12.36
C ALA A 25 -22.31 4.92 13.01
N ALA A 26 -21.60 3.83 13.36
CA ALA A 26 -22.20 2.68 14.06
C ALA A 26 -22.83 3.08 15.41
N LYS A 27 -22.15 3.92 16.21
CA LYS A 27 -22.71 4.47 17.46
C LYS A 27 -23.92 5.36 17.20
N THR A 28 -23.89 6.13 16.12
CA THR A 28 -25.01 6.99 15.71
C THR A 28 -26.22 6.13 15.37
N PHE A 29 -26.06 5.07 14.58
CA PHE A 29 -27.15 4.16 14.24
C PHE A 29 -27.81 3.52 15.46
N ALA A 30 -27.03 3.18 16.50
CA ALA A 30 -27.59 2.69 17.76
C ALA A 30 -28.51 3.73 18.41
N VAL A 31 -28.11 5.01 18.43
CA VAL A 31 -28.98 6.11 18.92
C VAL A 31 -30.21 6.29 18.04
N LEU A 32 -30.07 6.20 16.71
CA LEU A 32 -31.20 6.34 15.78
C LEU A 32 -32.26 5.25 16.00
N VAL A 33 -31.83 4.02 16.33
CA VAL A 33 -32.75 2.93 16.67
C VAL A 33 -33.57 3.26 17.91
N GLU A 34 -32.96 3.83 18.96
CA GLU A 34 -33.67 4.26 20.18
C GLU A 34 -34.65 5.41 19.92
N LEU A 35 -34.33 6.31 18.99
CA LEU A 35 -35.21 7.40 18.58
C LEU A 35 -36.43 6.91 17.78
N GLY A 36 -36.29 5.78 17.07
CA GLY A 36 -37.37 5.15 16.29
C GLY A 36 -38.06 6.14 15.34
N GLY A 37 -39.39 6.15 15.35
CA GLY A 37 -40.19 6.97 14.44
C GLY A 37 -40.00 8.50 14.59
N ALA A 38 -39.43 8.97 15.71
CA ALA A 38 -39.09 10.40 15.85
C ALA A 38 -37.94 10.81 14.92
N TYR A 39 -37.02 9.88 14.63
CA TYR A 39 -35.96 10.09 13.66
C TYR A 39 -36.48 10.05 12.22
N ASP A 40 -37.40 9.12 11.91
CA ASP A 40 -37.97 8.98 10.56
C ASP A 40 -38.71 10.24 10.07
N ALA A 41 -39.13 11.10 11.01
CA ALA A 41 -39.75 12.39 10.71
C ALA A 41 -38.76 13.51 10.36
N LEU A 42 -37.44 13.30 10.52
CA LEU A 42 -36.42 14.31 10.22
C LEU A 42 -36.18 14.41 8.71
N PRO A 43 -36.39 15.58 8.09
CA PRO A 43 -36.18 15.74 6.65
C PRO A 43 -34.68 15.74 6.32
N GLY A 44 -34.29 15.02 5.26
CA GLY A 44 -32.94 15.05 4.70
C GLY A 44 -31.92 14.13 5.36
N PHE A 45 -32.32 13.29 6.34
CA PHE A 45 -31.43 12.33 7.00
C PHE A 45 -32.04 10.92 6.97
N ALA A 46 -32.16 10.33 5.79
CA ALA A 46 -32.62 8.95 5.70
C ALA A 46 -31.59 8.00 6.33
N LYS A 47 -32.02 7.17 7.29
CA LYS A 47 -31.15 6.20 7.96
C LYS A 47 -30.45 5.27 6.95
N ALA A 48 -31.22 4.82 5.95
CA ALA A 48 -30.73 3.93 4.90
C ALA A 48 -29.54 4.55 4.13
N ASP A 49 -29.61 5.83 3.77
CA ASP A 49 -28.53 6.51 3.03
C ASP A 49 -27.24 6.56 3.88
N LEU A 50 -27.36 6.86 5.18
CA LEU A 50 -26.22 6.87 6.09
C LEU A 50 -25.62 5.47 6.28
N GLU A 51 -26.47 4.44 6.42
CA GLU A 51 -26.02 3.04 6.50
C GLU A 51 -25.29 2.61 5.24
N THR A 52 -25.82 2.96 4.06
CA THR A 52 -25.15 2.71 2.76
C THR A 52 -23.78 3.38 2.71
N LEU A 53 -23.68 4.68 3.01
CA LEU A 53 -22.39 5.39 2.99
C LEU A 53 -21.38 4.78 3.98
N ASN A 54 -21.84 4.36 5.16
CA ASN A 54 -20.97 3.72 6.14
C ASN A 54 -20.48 2.34 5.66
N THR A 55 -21.35 1.55 5.01
CA THR A 55 -20.97 0.25 4.43
C THR A 55 -20.01 0.41 3.26
N GLU A 56 -20.22 1.40 2.40
CA GLU A 56 -19.33 1.72 1.29
C GLU A 56 -17.94 2.13 1.80
N LEU A 57 -17.88 3.01 2.81
CA LEU A 57 -16.61 3.38 3.45
C LEU A 57 -15.90 2.18 4.09
N GLN A 58 -16.63 1.34 4.82
CA GLN A 58 -16.09 0.10 5.40
C GLN A 58 -15.50 -0.81 4.32
N THR A 59 -16.22 -0.99 3.22
CA THR A 59 -15.79 -1.81 2.08
C THR A 59 -14.49 -1.28 1.49
N ALA A 60 -14.43 0.03 1.21
CA ALA A 60 -13.24 0.67 0.65
C ALA A 60 -12.01 0.53 1.57
N ILE A 61 -12.18 0.63 2.90
CA ILE A 61 -11.09 0.41 3.87
C ILE A 61 -10.57 -1.03 3.80
N VAL A 62 -11.47 -2.01 3.70
CA VAL A 62 -11.10 -3.44 3.59
C VAL A 62 -10.38 -3.72 2.28
N GLU A 63 -10.86 -3.17 1.17
CA GLU A 63 -10.23 -3.32 -0.15
C GLU A 63 -8.82 -2.74 -0.17
N LEU A 64 -8.61 -1.54 0.40
CA LEU A 64 -7.29 -0.95 0.54
C LEU A 64 -6.34 -1.89 1.30
N LYS A 65 -6.78 -2.43 2.43
CA LYS A 65 -5.97 -3.33 3.25
C LYS A 65 -5.66 -4.65 2.53
N ALA A 66 -6.60 -5.14 1.72
CA ALA A 66 -6.36 -6.31 0.88
C ALA A 66 -5.27 -6.04 -0.18
N LEU A 67 -5.27 -4.87 -0.81
CA LEU A 67 -4.23 -4.45 -1.73
C LEU A 67 -2.87 -4.32 -1.04
N GLU A 68 -2.82 -3.71 0.16
CA GLU A 68 -1.59 -3.63 0.95
C GLU A 68 -1.00 -5.01 1.25
N ASN A 69 -1.85 -5.97 1.62
CA ASN A 69 -1.41 -7.36 1.87
C ASN A 69 -0.89 -8.05 0.60
N GLN A 70 -1.33 -7.66 -0.59
CA GLN A 70 -0.82 -8.18 -1.86
C GLN A 70 0.55 -7.60 -2.23
N ILE A 71 0.93 -6.43 -1.70
CA ILE A 71 2.21 -5.78 -2.00
C ILE A 71 3.38 -6.52 -1.32
N THR A 72 3.21 -6.99 -0.08
CA THR A 72 4.27 -7.69 0.67
C THR A 72 4.93 -8.85 -0.09
N PRO A 73 4.21 -9.85 -0.64
CA PRO A 73 4.84 -10.95 -1.37
C PRO A 73 5.55 -10.49 -2.66
N VAL A 74 5.08 -9.40 -3.28
CA VAL A 74 5.74 -8.81 -4.45
C VAL A 74 7.09 -8.21 -4.05
N LEU A 75 7.14 -7.51 -2.92
CA LEU A 75 8.39 -6.97 -2.36
C LEU A 75 9.38 -8.09 -2.04
N GLU A 76 8.92 -9.15 -1.36
CA GLU A 76 9.76 -10.31 -1.05
C GLU A 76 10.32 -10.96 -2.32
N THR A 77 9.50 -11.06 -3.38
CA THR A 77 9.94 -11.57 -4.68
C THR A 77 11.01 -10.68 -5.30
N ILE A 78 10.85 -9.36 -5.25
CA ILE A 78 11.85 -8.41 -5.75
C ILE A 78 13.17 -8.59 -5.00
N ASP A 79 13.13 -8.68 -3.68
CA ASP A 79 14.31 -8.87 -2.84
C ASP A 79 15.01 -10.21 -3.15
N GLU A 80 14.25 -11.29 -3.36
CA GLU A 80 14.79 -12.59 -3.79
C GLU A 80 15.50 -12.47 -5.14
N LYS A 81 14.85 -11.87 -6.15
CA LYS A 81 15.45 -11.74 -7.49
C LYS A 81 16.65 -10.81 -7.52
N ALA A 82 16.64 -9.73 -6.74
CA ALA A 82 17.79 -8.85 -6.57
C ALA A 82 18.95 -9.58 -5.87
N GLY A 83 18.64 -10.33 -4.81
CA GLY A 83 19.60 -11.16 -4.08
C GLY A 83 20.23 -12.26 -4.93
N ASP A 84 19.49 -12.82 -5.89
CA ASP A 84 20.00 -13.78 -6.88
C ASP A 84 20.83 -13.14 -7.99
N LEU A 85 20.47 -11.93 -8.42
CA LEU A 85 21.09 -11.25 -9.57
C LEU A 85 22.42 -10.60 -9.18
N LEU A 86 22.49 -9.92 -8.05
CA LEU A 86 23.68 -9.21 -7.58
C LEU A 86 24.95 -10.09 -7.53
N PRO A 87 24.97 -11.27 -6.88
CA PRO A 87 26.18 -12.09 -6.83
C PRO A 87 26.58 -12.64 -8.22
N LYS A 88 25.61 -12.84 -9.13
CA LYS A 88 25.90 -13.25 -10.51
C LYS A 88 26.58 -12.13 -11.30
N LEU A 89 26.11 -10.89 -11.13
CA LEU A 89 26.74 -9.71 -11.74
C LEU A 89 28.15 -9.51 -11.20
N GLN A 90 28.35 -9.65 -9.88
CA GLN A 90 29.68 -9.57 -9.24
C GLN A 90 30.63 -10.67 -9.73
N GLY A 91 30.14 -11.91 -9.86
CA GLY A 91 30.91 -13.03 -10.41
C GLY A 91 31.27 -12.81 -11.88
N LEU A 92 30.34 -12.29 -12.68
CA LEU A 92 30.57 -11.96 -14.08
C LEU A 92 31.60 -10.83 -14.23
N TYR A 93 31.50 -9.77 -13.41
CA TYR A 93 32.50 -8.70 -13.36
C TYR A 93 33.90 -9.27 -13.09
N ALA A 94 34.04 -10.14 -12.08
CA ALA A 94 35.33 -10.75 -11.75
C ALA A 94 35.89 -11.60 -12.90
N ALA A 95 35.03 -12.38 -13.57
CA ALA A 95 35.42 -13.20 -14.71
C ALA A 95 35.86 -12.34 -15.91
N LEU A 96 35.10 -11.29 -16.24
CA LEU A 96 35.43 -10.38 -17.34
C LEU A 96 36.71 -9.58 -17.06
N LYS A 97 36.92 -9.12 -15.83
CA LYS A 97 38.17 -8.43 -15.43
C LYS A 97 39.42 -9.29 -15.68
N GLY A 98 39.32 -10.60 -15.53
CA GLY A 98 40.41 -11.53 -15.81
C GLY A 98 40.67 -11.79 -17.30
N LEU A 99 39.74 -11.40 -18.18
CA LEU A 99 39.79 -11.67 -19.62
C LEU A 99 40.08 -10.42 -20.47
N LEU A 100 39.75 -9.23 -19.98
CA LEU A 100 39.95 -7.98 -20.70
C LEU A 100 41.40 -7.50 -20.50
N THR A 101 42.05 -7.12 -21.60
CA THR A 101 43.45 -6.65 -21.62
C THR A 101 43.60 -5.25 -22.19
N ASP A 102 42.50 -4.65 -22.66
CA ASP A 102 42.44 -3.34 -23.29
C ASP A 102 41.80 -2.32 -22.34
N ASP A 103 42.39 -1.14 -22.26
CA ASP A 103 42.02 -0.09 -21.31
C ASP A 103 40.59 0.44 -21.57
N GLU A 104 40.17 0.54 -22.84
CA GLU A 104 38.79 0.94 -23.20
C GLU A 104 37.74 -0.10 -22.76
N GLN A 105 38.12 -1.37 -22.68
CA GLN A 105 37.23 -2.45 -22.24
C GLN A 105 37.13 -2.51 -20.71
N LEU A 106 38.21 -2.17 -20.01
CA LEU A 106 38.24 -2.08 -18.55
C LEU A 106 37.41 -0.88 -18.05
N ASP A 107 37.43 0.25 -18.75
CA ASP A 107 36.59 1.42 -18.44
C ASP A 107 35.08 1.10 -18.54
N LEU A 108 34.68 0.30 -19.54
CA LEU A 108 33.30 -0.20 -19.64
C LEU A 108 32.95 -1.15 -18.50
N LEU A 109 33.92 -1.90 -17.98
CA LEU A 109 33.72 -2.88 -16.92
C LEU A 109 33.39 -2.22 -15.58
N ASP A 110 33.99 -1.07 -15.28
CA ASP A 110 33.75 -0.35 -14.02
C ASP A 110 32.31 0.20 -13.90
N THR A 111 31.58 0.31 -15.01
CA THR A 111 30.14 0.63 -15.00
C THR A 111 29.26 -0.49 -14.42
N ILE A 112 29.79 -1.71 -14.32
CA ILE A 112 29.11 -2.90 -13.80
C ILE A 112 29.37 -3.09 -12.29
N GLN A 113 30.33 -2.35 -11.72
CA GLN A 113 30.77 -2.51 -10.33
C GLN A 113 29.76 -1.95 -9.29
N ALA A 114 28.78 -1.16 -9.72
CA ALA A 114 27.78 -0.50 -8.86
C ALA A 114 26.74 -1.46 -8.28
#